data_AF-C4JGU5-F1
#
_entry.id   AF-C4JGU5-F1
#
_cell.length_a   1.000
_cell.length_b   1.000
_cell.length_c   1.000
_cell.angle_alpha   90.00
_cell.angle_beta   90.00
_cell.angle_gamma   90.00
#
_symmetry.space_group_name_H-M   'P 1'
#
loop_
_entity.id
_entity.type
_entity.pdbx_description
1 polymer ?
#
loop_
_entity_poly.entity_id
_entity_poly.type
_entity_poly.pdbx_seq_one_letter_code
_entity_poly.pdbx_strand_id
1 'polypeptide(L)'
;MATGGLANVLYEVFLANMSLYVIIWSLLLLRFYFFPHTFKASFLHPTESLFVPATIVSLGTILINISQYGPPHAGEWLNHAVIVLFWFYIALAVTSSAGIYLVLWSTQSFTIAQMTPIWIFPAYPMLITGPYASALSAKLPQPNAWRIIIGGVTIQGIGFLVSMMVYSAFIYRLMTQKLPKENLRPGMFVSVGPSGFTAAGLIGMGKAAHRAVPTGFLGDGALTAKIMSVTAYFASLWIWGYVSHNLIGPALH
;
A
#
# COMPACT_ATOMS: atom_id res chain seq x y z
N MET A 1 15.61 9.43 17.14
CA MET A 1 16.31 9.86 15.90
C MET A 1 17.48 8.91 15.74
N ALA A 2 17.56 8.13 14.66
CA ALA A 2 18.71 7.27 14.46
C ALA A 2 19.91 8.18 14.15
N THR A 3 20.89 8.24 15.05
CA THR A 3 22.17 8.92 14.84
C THR A 3 23.23 7.84 14.74
N GLY A 4 23.86 7.69 13.56
CA GLY A 4 24.87 6.67 13.29
C GLY A 4 24.86 6.20 11.83
N GLY A 5 25.76 5.27 11.48
CA GLY A 5 25.93 4.76 10.11
C GLY A 5 24.65 4.20 9.48
N LEU A 6 23.74 3.61 10.28
CA LEU A 6 22.47 3.10 9.79
C LEU A 6 21.53 4.20 9.25
N ALA A 7 21.58 5.41 9.84
CA ALA A 7 20.76 6.52 9.39
C ALA A 7 21.24 7.03 8.03
N ASN A 8 22.55 7.12 7.82
CA ASN A 8 23.13 7.54 6.54
C ASN A 8 22.74 6.59 5.41
N VAL A 9 22.81 5.27 5.65
CA VAL A 9 22.35 4.26 4.69
C VAL A 9 20.87 4.46 4.32
N LEU A 10 20.01 4.76 5.30
CA LEU A 10 18.59 5.02 5.03
C LEU A 10 18.37 6.28 4.19
N TYR A 11 19.15 7.35 4.41
CA TYR A 11 19.10 8.55 3.57
C TYR A 11 19.58 8.30 2.14
N GLU A 12 20.67 7.56 1.97
CA GLU A 12 21.19 7.18 0.65
C GLU A 12 20.17 6.35 -0.13
N VAL A 13 19.56 5.36 0.51
CA VAL A 13 18.50 4.54 -0.09
C VAL A 13 17.28 5.39 -0.45
N PHE A 14 16.90 6.36 0.40
CA PHE A 14 15.81 7.28 0.11
C PHE A 14 16.10 8.14 -1.13
N LEU A 15 17.29 8.75 -1.24
CA LEU A 15 17.69 9.57 -2.38
C LEU A 15 17.80 8.73 -3.67
N ALA A 16 18.31 7.50 -3.57
CA ALA A 16 18.36 6.57 -4.68
C ALA A 16 16.95 6.21 -5.18
N ASN A 17 16.02 5.91 -4.26
CA ASN A 17 14.63 5.61 -4.59
C ASN A 17 13.94 6.80 -5.29
N MET A 18 14.18 8.04 -4.83
CA MET A 18 13.64 9.24 -5.47
C MET A 18 14.21 9.45 -6.87
N SER A 19 15.53 9.24 -7.04
CA SER A 19 16.20 9.34 -8.34
C SER A 19 15.67 8.31 -9.34
N LEU A 20 15.55 7.05 -8.92
CA LEU A 20 14.99 5.98 -9.75
C LEU A 20 13.56 6.28 -10.19
N TYR A 21 12.73 6.81 -9.29
CA TYR A 21 11.36 7.18 -9.62
C TYR A 21 11.30 8.27 -10.70
N VAL A 22 12.10 9.32 -10.58
CA VAL A 22 12.17 10.40 -11.59
C VAL A 22 12.67 9.88 -12.93
N ILE A 23 13.69 9.01 -12.94
CA ILE A 23 14.21 8.38 -14.15
C ILE A 23 13.12 7.55 -14.83
N ILE A 24 12.44 6.67 -14.08
CA ILE A 24 11.39 5.80 -14.62
C ILE A 24 10.22 6.62 -15.16
N TRP A 25 9.80 7.66 -14.44
CA TRP A 25 8.76 8.58 -14.93
C TRP A 25 9.17 9.31 -16.20
N SER A 26 10.41 9.80 -16.27
CA SER A 26 10.93 10.46 -17.46
C SER A 26 10.92 9.51 -18.67
N LEU A 27 11.36 8.26 -18.48
CA LEU A 27 11.32 7.23 -19.52
C LEU A 27 9.89 6.87 -19.94
N LEU A 28 8.95 6.77 -19.01
CA LEU A 28 7.53 6.52 -19.31
C LEU A 28 6.89 7.68 -20.07
N LEU A 29 7.16 8.93 -19.65
CA LEU A 29 6.68 10.12 -20.34
C LEU A 29 7.27 10.23 -21.75
N LEU A 30 8.57 9.95 -21.91
CA LEU A 30 9.22 9.89 -23.22
C LEU A 30 8.58 8.81 -24.11
N ARG A 31 8.30 7.62 -23.58
CA ARG A 31 7.59 6.55 -24.30
C ARG A 31 6.23 7.04 -24.82
N PHE A 32 5.43 7.70 -23.99
CA PHE A 32 4.11 8.20 -24.40
C PHE A 32 4.16 9.44 -25.27
N TYR A 33 5.21 10.25 -25.17
CA TYR A 33 5.45 11.38 -26.05
C TYR A 33 5.80 10.91 -27.47
N PHE A 34 6.74 9.97 -27.61
CA PHE A 34 7.15 9.46 -28.92
C PHE A 34 6.14 8.47 -29.52
N PHE A 35 5.40 7.73 -28.69
CA PHE A 35 4.44 6.72 -29.13
C PHE A 35 3.09 6.85 -28.40
N PRO A 36 2.28 7.88 -28.69
CA PRO A 36 1.03 8.16 -27.97
C PRO A 36 0.01 7.02 -28.04
N HIS A 37 0.04 6.21 -29.11
CA HIS A 37 -0.80 5.01 -29.24
C HIS A 37 -0.52 3.98 -28.12
N THR A 38 0.73 3.89 -27.62
CA THR A 38 1.06 2.91 -26.58
C THR A 38 0.40 3.22 -25.25
N PHE A 39 0.05 4.49 -24.98
CA PHE A 39 -0.64 4.85 -23.74
C PHE A 39 -1.97 4.10 -23.59
N LYS A 40 -2.86 4.22 -24.57
CA LYS A 40 -4.15 3.49 -24.55
C LYS A 40 -3.93 1.98 -24.61
N ALA A 41 -2.96 1.52 -25.39
CA ALA A 41 -2.63 0.10 -25.49
C ALA A 41 -2.23 -0.48 -24.13
N SER A 42 -1.42 0.23 -23.32
CA SER A 42 -1.01 -0.23 -21.99
C SER A 42 -2.20 -0.43 -21.03
N PHE A 43 -3.21 0.46 -21.07
CA PHE A 43 -4.41 0.33 -20.24
C PHE A 43 -5.35 -0.79 -20.70
N LEU A 44 -5.33 -1.14 -21.98
CA LEU A 44 -6.18 -2.17 -22.56
C LEU A 44 -5.49 -3.54 -22.66
N HIS A 45 -4.20 -3.63 -22.33
CA HIS A 45 -3.48 -4.89 -22.36
C HIS A 45 -3.72 -5.69 -21.08
N PRO A 46 -4.10 -6.98 -21.16
CA PRO A 46 -4.53 -7.79 -20.01
C PRO A 46 -3.47 -7.95 -18.92
N THR A 47 -2.19 -7.84 -19.28
CA THR A 47 -1.06 -7.93 -18.33
C THR A 47 -0.45 -6.59 -17.98
N GLU A 48 -0.40 -5.62 -18.90
CA GLU A 48 0.29 -4.34 -18.66
C GLU A 48 -0.58 -3.41 -17.79
N SER A 49 -1.90 -3.45 -17.98
CA SER A 49 -2.88 -2.71 -17.20
C SER A 49 -2.81 -3.03 -15.70
N LEU A 50 -2.48 -4.28 -15.35
CA LEU A 50 -2.30 -4.72 -13.98
C LEU A 50 -1.10 -4.09 -13.29
N PHE A 51 -0.11 -3.57 -14.04
CA PHE A 51 1.08 -2.90 -13.48
C PHE A 51 0.99 -1.37 -13.48
N VAL A 52 0.01 -0.76 -14.16
CA VAL A 52 -0.27 0.69 -14.08
C VAL A 52 -0.32 1.23 -12.63
N PRO A 53 -0.94 0.52 -11.66
CA PRO A 53 -0.96 0.94 -10.25
C PRO A 53 0.43 1.09 -9.63
N ALA A 54 1.49 0.48 -10.19
CA ALA A 54 2.86 0.58 -9.68
C ALA A 54 3.30 2.03 -9.52
N THR A 55 2.91 2.88 -10.47
CA THR A 55 3.24 4.31 -10.48
C THR A 55 2.72 5.02 -9.23
N ILE A 56 1.50 4.65 -8.80
CA ILE A 56 0.82 5.21 -7.63
C ILE A 56 1.35 4.57 -6.35
N VAL A 57 1.64 3.27 -6.36
CA VAL A 57 2.33 2.60 -5.24
C VAL A 57 3.67 3.28 -4.96
N SER A 58 4.50 3.50 -5.99
CA SER A 58 5.79 4.19 -5.88
C SER A 58 5.65 5.64 -5.41
N LEU A 59 4.61 6.36 -5.84
CA LEU A 59 4.31 7.68 -5.28
C LEU A 59 4.06 7.59 -3.77
N GLY A 60 3.25 6.62 -3.34
CA GLY A 60 2.95 6.39 -1.92
C GLY A 60 4.20 6.09 -1.10
N THR A 61 5.12 5.26 -1.59
CA THR A 61 6.36 4.95 -0.87
C THR A 61 7.29 6.16 -0.77
N ILE A 62 7.34 7.02 -1.78
CA ILE A 62 8.09 8.28 -1.72
C ILE A 62 7.46 9.23 -0.70
N LEU A 63 6.14 9.38 -0.69
CA LEU A 63 5.43 10.22 0.28
C LEU A 63 5.61 9.72 1.72
N ILE A 64 5.66 8.40 1.92
CA ILE A 64 6.04 7.79 3.20
C ILE A 64 7.45 8.24 3.61
N ASN A 65 8.43 8.11 2.71
CA ASN A 65 9.80 8.48 3.00
C ASN A 65 9.95 9.99 3.26
N ILE A 66 9.30 10.85 2.48
CA ILE A 66 9.24 12.30 2.74
C ILE A 66 8.69 12.55 4.15
N SER A 67 7.63 11.86 4.54
CA SER A 67 7.04 12.00 5.87
C SER A 67 7.93 11.46 6.99
N GLN A 68 8.76 10.45 6.71
CA GLN A 68 9.69 9.85 7.67
C GLN A 68 11.00 10.62 7.84
N TYR A 69 11.54 11.21 6.78
CA TYR A 69 12.88 11.82 6.78
C TYR A 69 12.89 13.34 6.57
N GLY A 70 11.83 13.88 5.96
CA GLY A 70 11.72 15.30 5.59
C GLY A 70 11.47 16.25 6.77
N PRO A 71 10.43 16.06 7.62
CA PRO A 71 10.05 17.04 8.64
C PRO A 71 11.17 17.52 9.57
N PRO A 72 12.15 16.69 9.99
CA PRO A 72 13.24 17.17 10.83
C PRO A 72 14.24 18.11 10.14
N HIS A 73 14.28 18.13 8.81
CA HIS A 73 15.25 18.88 8.01
C HIS A 73 14.61 20.00 7.17
N ALA A 74 13.30 20.18 7.29
CA ALA A 74 12.52 21.17 6.53
C ALA A 74 11.77 22.11 7.47
N GLY A 75 11.26 23.22 6.92
CA GLY A 75 10.44 24.18 7.65
C GLY A 75 9.02 23.67 7.96
N GLU A 76 8.30 24.44 8.77
CA GLU A 76 6.92 24.14 9.21
C GLU A 76 5.91 23.95 8.06
N TRP A 77 6.20 24.53 6.88
CA TRP A 77 5.43 24.33 5.66
C TRP A 77 5.29 22.84 5.29
N LEU A 78 6.34 22.03 5.54
CA LEU A 78 6.31 20.61 5.18
C LEU A 78 5.31 19.85 6.05
N ASN A 79 5.14 20.22 7.32
CA ASN A 79 4.17 19.60 8.22
C ASN A 79 2.73 19.77 7.71
N HIS A 80 2.44 20.92 7.09
CA HIS A 80 1.14 21.19 6.49
C HIS A 80 1.01 20.47 5.14
N ALA A 81 2.05 20.51 4.31
CA ALA A 81 2.07 19.87 3.00
C ALA A 81 1.86 18.35 3.08
N VAL A 82 2.48 17.65 4.04
CA VAL A 82 2.31 16.19 4.16
C VAL A 82 0.89 15.75 4.51
N ILE A 83 0.12 16.60 5.20
CA ILE A 83 -1.30 16.33 5.49
C ILE A 83 -2.12 16.43 4.21
N VAL A 84 -1.88 17.46 3.40
CA VAL A 84 -2.58 17.63 2.11
C VAL A 84 -2.21 16.49 1.16
N LEU A 85 -0.93 16.12 1.09
CA LEU A 85 -0.44 15.02 0.27
C LEU A 85 -1.03 13.67 0.68
N PHE A 86 -1.31 13.46 1.96
CA PHE A 86 -1.97 12.24 2.43
C PHE A 86 -3.39 12.09 1.87
N TRP A 87 -4.21 13.13 1.96
CA TRP A 87 -5.58 13.08 1.44
C TRP A 87 -5.62 13.06 -0.09
N PHE A 88 -4.71 13.77 -0.74
CA PHE A 88 -4.51 13.67 -2.18
C PHE A 88 -4.17 12.24 -2.61
N TYR A 89 -3.23 11.59 -1.90
CA TYR A 89 -2.85 10.22 -2.17
C TYR A 89 -4.01 9.24 -1.99
N ILE A 90 -4.81 9.39 -0.93
CA ILE A 90 -6.01 8.57 -0.72
C ILE A 90 -6.99 8.71 -1.88
N ALA A 91 -7.29 9.95 -2.29
CA ALA A 91 -8.20 10.20 -3.40
C ALA A 91 -7.67 9.56 -4.70
N LEU A 92 -6.38 9.73 -4.97
CA LEU A 92 -5.72 9.11 -6.12
C LEU A 92 -5.77 7.59 -6.05
N ALA A 93 -5.45 6.98 -4.90
CA ALA A 93 -5.44 5.53 -4.71
C ALA A 93 -6.81 4.89 -4.92
N VAL A 94 -7.86 5.50 -4.37
CA VAL A 94 -9.24 5.01 -4.51
C VAL A 94 -9.72 5.17 -5.95
N THR A 95 -9.56 6.36 -6.54
CA THR A 95 -10.00 6.63 -7.92
C THR A 95 -9.25 5.78 -8.93
N SER A 96 -7.94 5.58 -8.76
CA SER A 96 -7.16 4.72 -9.65
C SER A 96 -7.51 3.25 -9.51
N SER A 97 -7.70 2.76 -8.28
CA SER A 97 -8.09 1.37 -8.03
C SER A 97 -9.44 1.08 -8.67
N ALA A 98 -10.45 1.93 -8.40
CA ALA A 98 -11.76 1.83 -9.01
C ALA A 98 -11.70 1.93 -10.54
N GLY A 99 -10.97 2.92 -11.08
CA GLY A 99 -10.83 3.11 -12.52
C GLY A 99 -10.21 1.91 -13.22
N ILE A 100 -9.13 1.34 -12.66
CA ILE A 100 -8.46 0.17 -13.24
C ILE A 100 -9.36 -1.06 -13.15
N TYR A 101 -10.00 -1.35 -12.01
CA TYR A 101 -10.94 -2.47 -11.93
C TYR A 101 -12.13 -2.31 -12.89
N LEU A 102 -12.67 -1.10 -13.07
CA LEU A 102 -13.73 -0.83 -14.04
C LEU A 102 -13.27 -1.08 -15.48
N VAL A 103 -12.07 -0.65 -15.86
CA VAL A 103 -11.49 -0.92 -17.19
C VAL A 103 -11.29 -2.43 -17.37
N LEU A 104 -10.76 -3.11 -16.35
CA LEU A 104 -10.55 -4.55 -16.37
C LEU A 104 -11.87 -5.31 -16.56
N TRP A 105 -12.92 -4.98 -15.83
CA TRP A 105 -14.23 -5.64 -15.93
C TRP A 105 -14.99 -5.32 -17.22
N SER A 106 -14.77 -4.14 -17.80
CA SER A 106 -15.47 -3.71 -19.03
C SER A 106 -14.78 -4.14 -20.32
N THR A 107 -13.45 -4.31 -20.31
CA THR A 107 -12.68 -4.53 -21.54
C THR A 107 -12.02 -5.90 -21.64
N GLN A 108 -11.80 -6.59 -20.51
CA GLN A 108 -11.07 -7.85 -20.50
C GLN A 108 -11.98 -9.02 -20.11
N SER A 109 -11.83 -10.12 -20.83
CA SER A 109 -12.46 -11.40 -20.47
C SER A 109 -11.48 -12.22 -19.67
N PHE A 110 -11.73 -12.32 -18.37
CA PHE A 110 -10.88 -13.03 -17.43
C PHE A 110 -11.40 -14.44 -17.17
N THR A 111 -10.64 -15.45 -17.61
CA THR A 111 -10.93 -16.84 -17.25
C THR A 111 -10.27 -17.20 -15.92
N ILE A 112 -10.92 -18.04 -15.11
CA ILE A 112 -10.37 -18.52 -13.84
C ILE A 112 -9.00 -19.20 -14.05
N ALA A 113 -8.79 -19.88 -15.18
CA ALA A 113 -7.52 -20.55 -15.47
C ALA A 113 -6.30 -19.60 -15.56
N GLN A 114 -6.53 -18.36 -15.99
CA GLN A 114 -5.51 -17.31 -16.16
C GLN A 114 -5.33 -16.44 -14.91
N MET A 115 -6.10 -16.70 -13.86
CA MET A 115 -6.04 -15.92 -12.63
C MET A 115 -4.67 -16.05 -11.96
N THR A 116 -4.09 -14.91 -11.63
CA THR A 116 -2.78 -14.80 -10.99
C THR A 116 -2.85 -13.81 -9.83
N PRO A 117 -1.96 -13.92 -8.81
CA PRO A 117 -2.01 -13.05 -7.64
C PRO A 117 -1.80 -11.57 -7.94
N ILE A 118 -1.25 -11.25 -9.11
CA ILE A 118 -1.06 -9.87 -9.55
C ILE A 118 -2.38 -9.12 -9.81
N TRP A 119 -3.52 -9.81 -9.86
CA TRP A 119 -4.83 -9.16 -9.97
C TRP A 119 -5.21 -8.34 -8.72
N ILE A 120 -4.44 -8.49 -7.64
CA ILE A 120 -4.53 -7.66 -6.43
C ILE A 120 -3.88 -6.29 -6.65
N PHE A 121 -2.93 -6.19 -7.58
CA PHE A 121 -2.07 -5.02 -7.73
C PHE A 121 -2.82 -3.69 -7.93
N PRO A 122 -3.98 -3.65 -8.63
CA PRO A 122 -4.84 -2.46 -8.65
C PRO A 122 -5.31 -1.95 -7.28
N ALA A 123 -5.44 -2.81 -6.28
CA ALA A 123 -5.78 -2.43 -4.90
C ALA A 123 -4.56 -2.01 -4.05
N TYR A 124 -3.32 -2.19 -4.51
CA TYR A 124 -2.11 -1.87 -3.73
C TYR A 124 -2.00 -0.41 -3.31
N PRO A 125 -2.36 0.58 -4.14
CA PRO A 125 -2.38 1.97 -3.70
C PRO A 125 -3.17 2.17 -2.41
N MET A 126 -4.30 1.48 -2.24
CA MET A 126 -5.09 1.54 -1.01
C MET A 126 -4.39 0.84 0.16
N LEU A 127 -3.67 -0.27 -0.08
CA LEU A 127 -2.92 -0.98 0.96
C LEU A 127 -1.76 -0.16 1.54
N ILE A 128 -1.10 0.66 0.71
CA ILE A 128 -0.01 1.56 1.11
C ILE A 128 -0.48 2.68 2.05
N THR A 129 -1.78 3.03 2.01
CA THR A 129 -2.33 4.09 2.88
C THR A 129 -2.14 3.81 4.37
N GLY A 130 -2.10 2.54 4.79
CA GLY A 130 -1.88 2.19 6.19
C GLY A 130 -0.47 2.48 6.70
N PRO A 131 0.60 1.94 6.07
CA PRO A 131 1.97 2.34 6.38
C PRO A 131 2.19 3.85 6.29
N TYR A 132 1.51 4.53 5.35
CA TYR A 132 1.56 5.98 5.23
C TYR A 132 0.91 6.71 6.40
N ALA A 133 -0.30 6.31 6.79
CA ALA A 133 -0.99 6.85 7.96
C ALA A 133 -0.21 6.58 9.25
N SER A 134 0.38 5.39 9.37
CA SER A 134 1.29 5.01 10.46
C SER A 134 2.48 5.96 10.58
N ALA A 135 3.19 6.21 9.47
CA ALA A 135 4.35 7.11 9.45
C ALA A 135 3.99 8.55 9.83
N LEU A 136 2.83 9.04 9.38
CA LEU A 136 2.37 10.41 9.64
C LEU A 136 1.79 10.60 11.05
N SER A 137 0.94 9.69 11.50
CA SER A 137 0.29 9.78 12.82
C SER A 137 1.31 9.73 13.96
N ALA A 138 2.45 9.06 13.76
CA ALA A 138 3.57 9.04 14.70
C ALA A 138 4.28 10.40 14.87
N LYS A 139 3.97 11.41 14.05
CA LYS A 139 4.65 12.71 14.05
C LYS A 139 3.72 13.89 14.22
N LEU A 140 2.51 13.81 13.65
CA LEU A 140 1.57 14.92 13.67
C LEU A 140 0.89 15.08 15.04
N PRO A 141 0.60 16.30 15.48
CA PRO A 141 -0.21 16.54 16.67
C PRO A 141 -1.70 16.22 16.42
N GLN A 142 -2.46 16.10 17.50
CA GLN A 142 -3.92 16.11 17.45
C GLN A 142 -4.41 17.48 16.96
N PRO A 143 -5.50 17.59 16.16
CA PRO A 143 -6.45 16.56 15.73
C PRO A 143 -6.06 15.80 14.45
N ASN A 144 -4.99 16.20 13.78
CA ASN A 144 -4.65 15.66 12.46
C ASN A 144 -4.23 14.18 12.52
N ALA A 145 -3.45 13.79 13.54
CA ALA A 145 -3.07 12.39 13.73
C ALA A 145 -4.29 11.46 13.85
N TRP A 146 -5.35 11.90 14.55
CA TRP A 146 -6.58 11.12 14.70
C TRP A 146 -7.29 10.88 13.37
N ARG A 147 -7.48 11.95 12.60
CA ARG A 147 -8.15 11.90 11.29
C ARG A 147 -7.38 11.01 10.30
N ILE A 148 -6.05 11.06 10.35
CA ILE A 148 -5.17 10.23 9.51
C ILE A 148 -5.24 8.76 9.92
N ILE A 149 -5.30 8.45 11.21
CA ILE A 149 -5.49 7.05 11.67
C ILE A 149 -6.84 6.52 11.18
N ILE A 150 -7.92 7.28 11.32
CA ILE A 150 -9.25 6.86 10.84
C ILE A 150 -9.21 6.62 9.32
N GLY A 151 -8.75 7.61 8.54
CA GLY A 151 -8.67 7.48 7.09
C GLY A 151 -7.76 6.32 6.64
N GLY A 152 -6.62 6.15 7.31
CA GLY A 152 -5.67 5.08 7.03
C GLY A 152 -6.25 3.69 7.30
N VAL A 153 -6.85 3.46 8.47
CA VAL A 153 -7.48 2.19 8.81
C VAL A 153 -8.63 1.87 7.85
N THR A 154 -9.49 2.84 7.52
CA THR A 154 -10.63 2.62 6.62
C THR A 154 -10.18 2.24 5.22
N ILE A 155 -9.30 3.04 4.60
CA ILE A 155 -8.91 2.82 3.20
C ILE A 155 -8.01 1.59 3.06
N GLN A 156 -7.10 1.37 4.01
CA GLN A 156 -6.31 0.14 4.05
C GLN A 156 -7.21 -1.09 4.23
N GLY A 157 -8.20 -1.01 5.11
CA GLY A 157 -9.16 -2.08 5.33
C GLY A 157 -9.89 -2.46 4.04
N ILE A 158 -10.34 -1.49 3.25
CA ILE A 158 -10.94 -1.73 1.93
C ILE A 158 -9.96 -2.45 1.00
N GLY A 159 -8.70 -1.97 0.91
CA GLY A 159 -7.67 -2.64 0.11
C GLY A 159 -7.40 -4.08 0.55
N PHE A 160 -7.38 -4.34 1.85
CA PHE A 160 -7.18 -5.68 2.41
C PHE A 160 -8.36 -6.61 2.13
N LEU A 161 -9.59 -6.14 2.28
CA LEU A 161 -10.79 -6.93 1.96
C LEU A 161 -10.83 -7.31 0.48
N VAL A 162 -10.51 -6.38 -0.43
CA VAL A 162 -10.40 -6.67 -1.87
C VAL A 162 -9.32 -7.73 -2.13
N SER A 163 -8.17 -7.64 -1.45
CA SER A 163 -7.11 -8.65 -1.58
C SER A 163 -7.57 -10.04 -1.14
N MET A 164 -8.38 -10.14 -0.08
CA MET A 164 -8.94 -11.42 0.38
C MET A 164 -9.87 -12.06 -0.66
N MET A 165 -10.73 -11.26 -1.32
CA MET A 165 -11.60 -11.76 -2.39
C MET A 165 -10.80 -12.37 -3.55
N VAL A 166 -9.70 -11.71 -3.93
CA VAL A 166 -8.81 -12.19 -5.00
C VAL A 166 -8.04 -13.43 -4.53
N TYR A 167 -7.60 -13.52 -3.27
CA TYR A 167 -6.97 -14.74 -2.74
C TYR A 167 -7.90 -15.93 -2.77
N SER A 168 -9.16 -15.77 -2.38
CA SER A 168 -10.16 -16.86 -2.40
C SER A 168 -10.29 -17.46 -3.80
N ALA A 169 -10.39 -16.60 -4.84
CA ALA A 169 -10.48 -17.06 -6.22
C ALA A 169 -9.15 -17.64 -6.74
N PHE A 170 -7.99 -17.13 -6.29
CA PHE A 170 -6.69 -17.71 -6.63
C PHE A 170 -6.48 -19.09 -6.00
N ILE A 171 -6.89 -19.30 -4.75
CA ILE A 171 -6.85 -20.62 -4.10
C ILE A 171 -7.74 -21.60 -4.86
N TYR A 172 -8.96 -21.20 -5.23
CA TYR A 172 -9.85 -22.03 -6.05
C TYR A 172 -9.21 -22.41 -7.40
N ARG A 173 -8.49 -21.48 -8.03
CA ARG A 173 -7.71 -21.72 -9.24
C ARG A 173 -6.58 -22.74 -9.02
N LEU A 174 -5.87 -22.68 -7.90
CA LEU A 174 -4.83 -23.66 -7.54
C LEU A 174 -5.41 -25.06 -7.24
N MET A 175 -6.64 -25.15 -6.72
CA MET A 175 -7.31 -26.43 -6.50
C MET A 175 -7.77 -27.10 -7.79
N THR A 176 -8.05 -26.31 -8.84
CA THR A 176 -8.60 -26.80 -10.12
C THR A 176 -7.57 -26.89 -11.24
N GLN A 177 -6.45 -26.17 -11.13
CA GLN A 177 -5.39 -26.09 -12.14
C GLN A 177 -4.02 -26.24 -11.48
N LYS A 178 -3.04 -26.75 -12.24
CA LYS A 178 -1.64 -26.82 -11.76
C LYS A 178 -1.05 -25.43 -11.52
N LEU A 179 0.11 -25.39 -10.86
CA LEU A 179 0.88 -24.17 -10.66
C LEU A 179 1.06 -23.37 -11.97
N PRO A 180 1.11 -22.02 -11.89
CA PRO A 180 1.43 -21.21 -13.06
C PRO A 180 2.76 -21.63 -13.70
N LYS A 181 2.91 -21.31 -15.00
CA LYS A 181 4.17 -21.48 -15.73
C LYS A 181 5.33 -20.85 -14.94
N GLU A 182 6.52 -21.43 -15.04
CA GLU A 182 7.69 -21.04 -14.24
C GLU A 182 8.01 -19.54 -14.29
N ASN A 183 7.88 -18.93 -15.46
CA ASN A 183 8.09 -17.50 -15.68
C ASN A 183 7.10 -16.59 -14.91
N LEU A 184 5.97 -17.11 -14.44
CA LEU A 184 4.97 -16.37 -13.67
C LEU A 184 5.03 -16.64 -12.16
N ARG A 185 5.82 -17.63 -11.72
CA ARG A 185 5.96 -17.99 -10.30
C ARG A 185 6.54 -16.87 -9.44
N PRO A 186 7.52 -16.04 -9.89
CA PRO A 186 7.96 -14.90 -9.10
C PRO A 186 6.83 -13.92 -8.77
N GLY A 187 5.85 -13.79 -9.67
CA GLY A 187 4.66 -12.96 -9.46
C GLY A 187 3.74 -13.47 -8.34
N MET A 188 3.93 -14.69 -7.85
CA MET A 188 3.18 -15.20 -6.70
C MET A 188 3.57 -14.48 -5.41
N PHE A 189 4.80 -13.97 -5.27
CA PHE A 189 5.24 -13.22 -4.09
C PHE A 189 4.53 -11.88 -3.89
N VAL A 190 3.88 -11.36 -4.94
CA VAL A 190 3.00 -10.19 -4.83
C VAL A 190 2.02 -10.43 -3.69
N SER A 191 1.43 -11.63 -3.59
CA SER A 191 0.49 -12.02 -2.54
C SER A 191 0.94 -11.82 -1.08
N VAL A 192 2.24 -11.68 -0.77
CA VAL A 192 2.70 -11.41 0.61
C VAL A 192 2.44 -9.95 1.02
N GLY A 193 2.43 -9.04 0.04
CA GLY A 193 2.35 -7.59 0.24
C GLY A 193 1.15 -7.11 1.07
N PRO A 194 -0.11 -7.46 0.73
CA PRO A 194 -1.30 -6.91 1.37
C PRO A 194 -1.32 -7.11 2.88
N SER A 195 -1.03 -8.33 3.34
CA SER A 195 -0.94 -8.64 4.76
C SER A 195 0.25 -7.97 5.44
N GLY A 196 1.41 -7.90 4.79
CA GLY A 196 2.59 -7.21 5.31
C GLY A 196 2.33 -5.71 5.53
N PHE A 197 1.76 -5.03 4.53
CA PHE A 197 1.38 -3.62 4.65
C PHE A 197 0.28 -3.40 5.68
N THR A 198 -0.70 -4.31 5.77
CA THR A 198 -1.79 -4.22 6.75
C THR A 198 -1.27 -4.40 8.17
N ALA A 199 -0.45 -5.42 8.41
CA ALA A 199 0.13 -5.65 9.73
C ALA A 199 1.01 -4.48 10.18
N ALA A 200 1.88 -3.97 9.29
CA ALA A 200 2.76 -2.84 9.58
C ALA A 200 1.97 -1.53 9.81
N GLY A 201 0.93 -1.29 9.00
CA GLY A 201 0.05 -0.13 9.13
C GLY A 201 -0.71 -0.12 10.46
N LEU A 202 -1.38 -1.23 10.78
CA LEU A 202 -2.13 -1.37 12.03
C LEU A 202 -1.25 -1.20 13.26
N ILE A 203 -0.10 -1.90 13.33
CA ILE A 203 0.81 -1.79 14.48
C ILE A 203 1.30 -0.35 14.66
N GLY A 204 1.70 0.31 13.57
CA GLY A 204 2.25 1.65 13.67
C GLY A 204 1.20 2.71 14.02
N MET A 205 -0.01 2.63 13.46
CA MET A 205 -1.14 3.47 13.88
C MET A 205 -1.57 3.19 15.32
N GLY A 206 -1.57 1.91 15.74
CA GLY A 206 -1.84 1.51 17.12
C GLY A 206 -0.85 2.14 18.09
N LYS A 207 0.46 2.10 17.79
CA LYS A 207 1.50 2.79 18.59
C LYS A 207 1.25 4.29 18.69
N ALA A 208 0.75 4.93 17.62
CA ALA A 208 0.42 6.35 17.60
C ALA A 208 -0.91 6.69 18.31
N ALA A 209 -1.72 5.69 18.70
CA ALA A 209 -3.05 5.94 19.27
C ALA A 209 -3.01 6.76 20.57
N HIS A 210 -2.04 6.54 21.46
CA HIS A 210 -1.94 7.22 22.76
C HIS A 210 -1.88 8.76 22.67
N ARG A 211 -1.31 9.29 21.58
CA ARG A 211 -1.18 10.73 21.30
C ARG A 211 -2.26 11.26 20.35
N ALA A 212 -2.89 10.37 19.60
CA ALA A 212 -3.83 10.72 18.55
C ALA A 212 -5.28 10.70 19.03
N VAL A 213 -5.65 9.79 19.95
CA VAL A 213 -7.02 9.64 20.44
C VAL A 213 -7.42 10.85 21.32
N PRO A 214 -8.58 11.51 21.07
CA PRO A 214 -9.06 12.60 21.92
C PRO A 214 -9.34 12.15 23.35
N THR A 215 -9.04 13.00 24.34
CA THR A 215 -9.10 12.64 25.76
C THR A 215 -10.48 12.14 26.22
N GLY A 216 -11.57 12.69 25.69
CA GLY A 216 -12.94 12.26 25.98
C GLY A 216 -13.54 11.28 24.96
N PHE A 217 -12.76 10.76 24.02
CA PHE A 217 -13.27 9.85 23.00
C PHE A 217 -13.75 8.54 23.64
N LEU A 218 -15.03 8.20 23.40
CA LEU A 218 -15.72 7.05 24.02
C LEU A 218 -15.65 7.06 25.56
N GLY A 219 -15.64 8.25 26.17
CA GLY A 219 -15.62 8.44 27.63
C GLY A 219 -14.22 8.43 28.25
N ASP A 220 -13.34 7.53 27.80
CA ASP A 220 -11.92 7.48 28.22
C ASP A 220 -11.01 7.26 27.01
N GLY A 221 -10.39 8.35 26.53
CA GLY A 221 -9.48 8.32 25.40
C GLY A 221 -8.19 7.54 25.68
N ALA A 222 -7.70 7.54 26.92
CA ALA A 222 -6.47 6.84 27.29
C ALA A 222 -6.69 5.33 27.30
N LEU A 223 -7.83 4.87 27.85
CA LEU A 223 -8.25 3.47 27.76
C LEU A 223 -8.49 3.07 26.30
N THR A 224 -9.19 3.89 25.53
CA THR A 224 -9.45 3.61 24.11
C THR A 224 -8.15 3.43 23.31
N ALA A 225 -7.16 4.31 23.52
CA ALA A 225 -5.86 4.18 22.86
C ALA A 225 -5.11 2.88 23.22
N LYS A 226 -5.19 2.43 24.48
CA LYS A 226 -4.62 1.15 24.91
C LYS A 226 -5.32 -0.03 24.23
N ILE A 227 -6.65 -0.03 24.21
CA ILE A 227 -7.45 -1.07 23.55
C ILE A 227 -7.10 -1.12 22.07
N MET A 228 -7.10 0.02 21.37
CA MET A 228 -6.71 0.12 19.96
C MET A 228 -5.31 -0.45 19.71
N SER A 229 -4.35 -0.15 20.57
CA SER A 229 -2.98 -0.68 20.47
C SER A 229 -2.95 -2.21 20.59
N VAL A 230 -3.61 -2.76 21.61
CA VAL A 230 -3.67 -4.22 21.85
C VAL A 230 -4.37 -4.91 20.68
N THR A 231 -5.53 -4.41 20.26
CA THR A 231 -6.27 -4.95 19.11
C THR A 231 -5.44 -4.92 17.84
N ALA A 232 -4.67 -3.84 17.59
CA ALA A 232 -3.80 -3.74 16.43
C ALA A 232 -2.70 -4.84 16.43
N TYR A 233 -2.07 -5.14 17.57
CA TYR A 233 -1.09 -6.22 17.65
C TYR A 233 -1.72 -7.60 17.39
N PHE A 234 -2.84 -7.91 18.03
CA PHE A 234 -3.51 -9.20 17.84
C PHE A 234 -4.05 -9.37 16.40
N ALA A 235 -4.65 -8.33 15.83
CA ALA A 235 -5.09 -8.33 14.43
C ALA A 235 -3.92 -8.55 13.47
N SER A 236 -2.78 -7.87 13.70
CA SER A 236 -1.58 -8.06 12.88
C SER A 236 -0.98 -9.46 12.99
N LEU A 237 -0.98 -10.06 14.18
CA LEU A 237 -0.56 -11.46 14.35
C LEU A 237 -1.48 -12.43 13.61
N TRP A 238 -2.79 -12.20 13.67
CA TRP A 238 -3.78 -13.00 12.95
C TRP A 238 -3.60 -12.89 11.41
N ILE A 239 -3.41 -11.68 10.91
CA ILE A 239 -3.15 -11.41 9.48
C ILE A 239 -1.82 -12.02 9.03
N TRP A 240 -0.80 -12.02 9.90
CA TRP A 240 0.48 -12.68 9.61
C TRP A 240 0.31 -14.20 9.46
N GLY A 241 -0.46 -14.84 10.34
CA GLY A 241 -0.80 -16.27 10.23
C GLY A 241 -1.54 -16.65 8.95
N TYR A 242 -2.36 -15.74 8.41
CA TYR A 242 -3.06 -15.96 7.14
C TYR A 242 -2.10 -16.15 5.94
N VAL A 243 -0.99 -15.41 5.91
CA VAL A 243 -0.02 -15.46 4.80
C VAL A 243 0.85 -16.71 4.85
N SER A 244 1.32 -17.07 6.05
CA SER A 244 2.23 -18.20 6.23
C SER A 244 1.60 -19.51 5.76
N HIS A 245 0.29 -19.67 5.95
CA HIS A 245 -0.44 -20.86 5.54
C HIS A 245 -0.86 -20.84 4.06
N ASN A 246 -1.41 -19.73 3.55
CA ASN A 246 -2.15 -19.75 2.28
C ASN A 246 -1.31 -19.52 1.02
N LEU A 247 -0.10 -18.96 1.15
CA LEU A 247 0.63 -18.42 0.00
C LEU A 247 2.07 -18.92 -0.12
N ILE A 248 2.72 -19.21 1.01
CA ILE A 248 4.12 -19.70 1.03
C ILE A 248 4.16 -21.22 0.87
N GLY A 249 3.24 -21.95 1.51
CA GLY A 249 3.20 -23.42 1.45
C GLY A 249 3.18 -23.99 0.02
N PRO A 250 2.29 -23.53 -0.88
CA PRO A 250 2.25 -24.03 -2.26
C PRO A 250 3.41 -23.59 -3.15
N ALA A 251 4.22 -22.60 -2.73
CA ALA A 251 5.37 -22.11 -3.50
C ALA A 251 6.69 -22.83 -3.16
N LEU A 252 6.70 -23.59 -2.06
CA LEU A 252 7.88 -24.34 -1.57
C LEU A 252 7.87 -25.83 -1.96
N HIS A 253 6.81 -26.29 -2.63
CA HIS A 253 6.62 -27.66 -3.12
C HIS A 253 6.50 -27.68 -4.64
#